data_AF-A0A6A4UJW5-F1
#
_entry.id   AF-A0A6A4UJW5-F1
#
_cell.length_a   1.000
_cell.length_b   1.000
_cell.length_c   1.000
_cell.angle_alpha   90.00
_cell.angle_beta   90.00
_cell.angle_gamma   90.00
#
_symmetry.space_group_name_H-M   'P 1'
#
loop_
_entity.id
_entity.type
_entity.pdbx_description
1 polymer ?
#
loop_
_entity_poly.entity_id
_entity_poly.type
_entity_poly.pdbx_seq_one_letter_code
_entity_poly.pdbx_strand_id
1 'polypeptide(L)'
;MPGPDPDGIALGHDYPRRLSVLVYRSDASILYGGGNMRHRNARAEAILKRLARGWLCQWCNDPVPIYRRADARYCCEGCRKRAARARNAVRPAEPAAGGK
;
A
#
# COMPACT_ATOMS: atom_id res chain seq x y z
N MET A 1 -19.33 -6.78 2.20
CA MET A 1 -18.34 -5.87 1.58
C MET A 1 -17.18 -5.71 2.56
N PRO A 2 -15.91 -5.71 2.12
CA PRO A 2 -14.82 -5.29 3.02
C PRO A 2 -15.13 -3.86 3.45
N GLY A 3 -15.08 -3.59 4.76
CA GLY A 3 -15.39 -2.28 5.33
C GLY A 3 -14.53 -1.18 4.68
N PRO A 4 -15.01 0.08 4.71
CA PRO A 4 -14.25 1.20 4.16
C PRO A 4 -12.84 1.23 4.79
N ASP A 5 -11.83 1.49 3.96
CA ASP A 5 -10.45 1.67 4.42
C ASP A 5 -10.44 2.63 5.62
N PRO A 6 -9.71 2.31 6.71
CA PRO A 6 -9.73 3.12 7.93
C PRO A 6 -9.23 4.56 7.70
N ASP A 7 -8.52 4.83 6.59
CA ASP A 7 -8.09 6.17 6.21
C ASP A 7 -9.03 6.85 5.18
N GLY A 8 -10.15 6.22 4.87
CA GLY A 8 -11.21 6.78 4.03
C GLY A 8 -10.89 6.78 2.53
N ILE A 9 -10.15 5.79 2.01
CA ILE A 9 -9.84 5.69 0.57
C ILE A 9 -10.47 4.43 -0.02
N ALA A 10 -11.20 4.55 -1.12
CA ALA A 10 -11.62 3.41 -1.95
C ALA A 10 -11.26 3.62 -3.41
N LEU A 11 -11.27 2.54 -4.19
CA LEU A 11 -11.25 2.67 -5.63
C LEU A 11 -12.67 2.86 -6.16
N GLY A 12 -12.84 3.82 -7.06
CA GLY A 12 -13.98 3.82 -7.95
C GLY A 12 -13.74 2.81 -9.07
N HIS A 13 -14.79 2.12 -9.49
CA HIS A 13 -14.82 1.38 -10.74
C HIS A 13 -15.76 2.12 -11.68
N ASP A 14 -15.27 3.25 -12.20
CA ASP A 14 -15.92 3.91 -13.33
C ASP A 14 -15.56 3.12 -14.60
N TYR A 15 -16.33 2.05 -14.81
CA TYR A 15 -16.25 1.19 -15.99
C TYR A 15 -16.41 2.06 -17.28
N PRO A 16 -15.65 1.80 -18.37
CA PRO A 16 -14.74 0.68 -18.62
C PRO A 16 -13.24 1.05 -18.72
N ARG A 17 -12.80 2.30 -18.52
CA ARG A 17 -11.38 2.68 -18.78
C ARG A 17 -10.77 3.71 -17.84
N ARG A 18 -11.44 4.12 -16.76
CA ARG A 18 -10.88 5.10 -15.82
C ARG A 18 -10.65 4.47 -14.46
N LEU A 19 -9.38 4.44 -14.07
CA LEU A 19 -8.97 4.20 -12.68
C LEU A 19 -9.28 5.46 -11.88
N SER A 20 -10.24 5.37 -10.96
CA SER A 20 -10.58 6.44 -10.03
C SER A 20 -10.29 6.01 -8.59
N VAL A 21 -9.84 6.95 -7.77
CA VAL A 21 -9.69 6.77 -6.32
C VAL A 21 -10.64 7.74 -5.64
N LEU A 22 -11.54 7.19 -4.83
CA LEU A 22 -12.51 7.92 -4.04
C LEU A 22 -11.93 8.17 -2.64
N VAL A 23 -12.00 9.42 -2.20
CA VAL A 23 -11.63 9.81 -0.84
C VAL A 23 -12.92 10.16 -0.10
N TYR A 24 -13.31 9.32 0.86
CA TYR A 24 -14.47 9.55 1.70
C TYR A 24 -14.19 10.63 2.74
N ARG A 25 -15.18 11.50 2.89
CA ARG A 25 -15.22 12.55 3.90
C ARG A 25 -16.29 12.16 4.91
N SER A 26 -15.95 12.10 6.19
CA SER A 26 -16.95 11.97 7.26
C SER A 26 -17.33 13.36 7.75
N ASP A 27 -18.57 13.53 8.20
CA ASP A 27 -19.07 14.82 8.71
C ASP A 27 -18.23 15.30 9.90
N ALA A 28 -17.76 14.37 10.73
CA ALA A 28 -16.80 14.65 11.81
C ALA A 28 -15.47 15.23 11.31
N SER A 29 -14.96 14.80 10.14
CA SER A 29 -13.74 15.36 9.54
C SER A 29 -13.95 16.77 8.96
N ILE A 30 -15.19 17.15 8.66
CA ILE A 30 -15.53 18.49 8.18
C ILE A 30 -15.69 19.44 9.36
N LEU A 31 -16.38 18.98 10.41
CA LEU A 31 -16.75 19.79 11.57
C LEU A 31 -15.60 20.01 12.57
N TYR A 32 -14.69 19.06 12.73
CA TYR A 32 -13.59 19.14 13.71
C TYR A 32 -12.21 19.44 13.09
N GLY A 33 -12.17 20.12 11.94
CA GLY A 33 -10.91 20.47 11.28
C GLY A 33 -10.07 19.25 10.91
N GLY A 34 -10.74 18.22 10.36
CA GLY A 34 -10.25 16.86 10.16
C GLY A 34 -8.83 16.76 9.67
N GLY A 35 -7.92 16.56 10.62
CA GLY A 35 -6.51 16.40 10.39
C GLY A 35 -6.25 15.30 9.37
N ASN A 36 -5.33 15.57 8.46
CA ASN A 36 -4.79 14.66 7.44
C ASN A 36 -5.50 14.60 6.08
N MET A 37 -6.35 15.56 5.70
CA MET A 37 -6.87 15.65 4.32
C MET A 37 -5.74 15.73 3.27
N ARG A 38 -4.69 16.51 3.56
CA ARG A 38 -3.49 16.57 2.71
C ARG A 38 -2.82 15.20 2.56
N HIS A 39 -2.73 14.43 3.64
CA HIS A 39 -2.12 13.09 3.61
C HIS A 39 -3.01 12.07 2.89
N ARG A 40 -4.33 12.16 3.03
CA ARG A 40 -5.29 11.30 2.31
C ARG A 40 -5.23 11.55 0.81
N ASN A 41 -5.22 12.81 0.38
CA ASN A 41 -5.08 13.18 -1.03
C ASN A 41 -3.73 12.73 -1.60
N ALA A 42 -2.64 12.94 -0.86
CA ALA A 42 -1.31 12.47 -1.27
C ALA A 42 -1.26 10.93 -1.39
N ARG A 43 -1.91 10.21 -0.46
CA ARG A 43 -2.04 8.74 -0.52
C ARG A 43 -2.87 8.31 -1.73
N ALA A 44 -4.00 8.96 -2.00
CA ALA A 44 -4.85 8.66 -3.15
C ALA A 44 -4.11 8.87 -4.48
N GLU A 45 -3.36 9.96 -4.61
CA GLU A 45 -2.53 10.25 -5.78
C GLU A 45 -1.43 9.18 -5.97
N ALA A 46 -0.78 8.76 -4.88
CA ALA A 46 0.22 7.69 -4.93
C ALA A 46 -0.39 6.35 -5.40
N ILE A 47 -1.60 6.02 -4.94
CA ILE A 47 -2.34 4.83 -5.38
C ILE A 47 -2.63 4.91 -6.88
N LEU A 48 -3.17 6.03 -7.37
CA LEU A 48 -3.45 6.25 -8.79
C LEU A 48 -2.20 6.05 -9.65
N LYS A 49 -1.08 6.69 -9.26
CA LYS A 49 0.19 6.59 -9.99
C LYS A 49 0.71 5.15 -10.06
N ARG A 50 0.51 4.35 -9.00
CA ARG A 50 0.94 2.95 -8.99
C ARG A 50 0.03 2.06 -9.81
N LEU A 51 -1.29 2.24 -9.69
CA LEU A 51 -2.25 1.48 -10.49
C LEU A 51 -2.04 1.71 -11.99
N ALA A 52 -1.77 2.96 -12.40
CA ALA A 52 -1.44 3.30 -13.78
C ALA A 52 -0.18 2.60 -14.32
N ARG A 53 0.73 2.15 -13.44
CA ARG A 53 1.99 1.48 -13.80
C ARG A 53 1.94 -0.05 -13.65
N GLY A 54 0.78 -0.63 -13.33
CA GLY A 54 0.67 -2.04 -12.99
C GLY A 54 1.26 -2.34 -11.62
N TRP A 55 0.49 -2.03 -10.57
CA TRP A 55 0.93 -2.23 -9.19
C TRP A 55 0.94 -3.73 -8.81
N LEU A 56 2.12 -4.36 -8.98
CA LEU A 56 2.33 -5.79 -8.77
C LEU A 56 3.17 -6.09 -7.52
N CYS A 57 2.98 -7.29 -6.98
CA CYS A 57 3.71 -7.82 -5.84
C CYS A 57 5.16 -8.15 -6.24
N GLN A 58 6.14 -7.64 -5.50
CA GLN A 58 7.57 -7.89 -5.78
C GLN A 58 8.03 -9.33 -5.54
N TRP A 59 7.18 -10.18 -4.96
CA TRP A 59 7.53 -11.58 -4.69
C TRP A 59 6.88 -12.57 -5.66
N CYS A 60 5.56 -12.46 -5.86
CA CYS A 60 4.81 -13.40 -6.71
C CYS A 60 4.32 -12.78 -8.02
N ASN A 61 4.57 -11.49 -8.25
CA ASN A 61 4.13 -10.73 -9.41
C ASN A 61 2.60 -10.59 -9.59
N ASP A 62 1.81 -11.11 -8.65
CA ASP A 62 0.36 -10.90 -8.64
C ASP A 62 -0.01 -9.45 -8.34
N PRO A 63 -1.19 -8.97 -8.79
CA PRO A 63 -1.71 -7.65 -8.44
C PRO A 63 -1.73 -7.42 -6.93
N VAL A 64 -1.25 -6.26 -6.47
CA VAL A 64 -1.36 -5.87 -5.06
C VAL A 64 -2.82 -5.51 -4.76
N PRO A 65 -3.44 -6.10 -3.73
CA PRO A 65 -4.81 -5.78 -3.39
C PRO A 65 -4.97 -4.33 -2.97
N ILE A 66 -6.06 -3.73 -3.42
CA ILE A 66 -6.31 -2.29 -3.38
C ILE A 66 -6.56 -1.75 -1.97
N TYR A 67 -6.96 -2.62 -1.04
CA TYR A 67 -7.10 -2.32 0.39
C TYR A 67 -5.74 -2.23 1.11
N ARG A 68 -4.63 -2.51 0.42
CA ARG A 68 -3.29 -2.30 0.97
C ARG A 68 -2.93 -0.81 0.91
N ARG A 69 -1.97 -0.42 1.74
CA ARG A 69 -1.38 0.91 1.69
C ARG A 69 -0.78 1.17 0.30
N ALA A 70 -0.82 2.43 -0.14
CA ALA A 70 -0.30 2.87 -1.45
C ALA A 70 1.16 2.45 -1.70
N ASP A 71 1.96 2.42 -0.63
CA ASP A 71 3.37 2.08 -0.68
C ASP A 71 3.64 0.57 -0.60
N ALA A 72 2.60 -0.25 -0.37
CA ALA A 72 2.75 -1.70 -0.23
C ALA A 72 3.43 -2.32 -1.46
N ARG A 73 4.43 -3.15 -1.21
CA ARG A 73 5.21 -3.85 -2.26
C ARG A 73 4.78 -5.31 -2.42
N TYR A 74 3.90 -5.80 -1.56
CA TYR A 74 3.52 -7.22 -1.48
C TYR A 74 2.02 -7.36 -1.35
N CYS A 75 1.45 -8.38 -1.99
CA CYS A 75 0.01 -8.65 -1.96
C CYS A 75 -0.47 -9.08 -0.56
N CYS A 76 0.34 -9.87 0.15
CA CYS A 76 0.01 -10.40 1.47
C CYS A 76 1.22 -10.46 2.41
N GLU A 77 0.95 -10.71 3.70
CA GLU A 77 1.99 -10.84 4.70
C GLU A 77 2.91 -12.05 4.43
N GLY A 78 2.37 -13.13 3.85
CA GLY A 78 3.14 -14.30 3.45
C GLY A 78 4.21 -13.97 2.41
N CYS A 79 3.88 -13.18 1.38
CA CYS A 79 4.83 -12.69 0.39
C CYS A 79 5.89 -11.77 1.01
N ARG A 80 5.49 -10.89 1.93
CA ARG A 80 6.43 -10.04 2.68
C ARG A 80 7.44 -10.88 3.47
N LYS A 81 6.98 -11.91 4.19
CA LYS A 81 7.82 -12.80 5.01
C LYS A 81 8.77 -13.62 4.15
N ARG A 82 8.30 -14.19 3.03
CA ARG A 82 9.14 -14.93 2.08
C ARG A 82 10.24 -14.06 1.48
N ALA A 83 9.90 -12.85 1.03
CA ALA A 83 10.88 -11.89 0.54
C ALA A 83 11.90 -11.47 1.63
N ALA A 84 11.49 -11.33 2.89
CA ALA A 84 12.41 -11.06 4.00
C ALA A 84 13.37 -12.23 4.25
N ARG A 85 12.86 -13.48 4.26
CA ARG A 85 13.68 -14.68 4.41
C ARG A 85 14.69 -14.83 3.27
N ALA A 86 14.27 -14.63 2.03
CA ALA A 86 15.16 -14.69 0.87
C ALA A 86 16.31 -13.67 0.97
N ARG A 87 16.01 -12.42 1.37
CA ARG A 87 17.05 -11.40 1.60
C ARG A 87 18.02 -11.76 2.72
N ASN A 88 17.53 -12.36 3.80
CA ASN A 88 18.38 -12.78 4.92
C ASN A 88 19.23 -14.00 4.58
N ALA A 89 18.75 -14.90 3.72
CA ALA A 89 19.52 -16.06 3.25
C ALA A 89 20.66 -15.67 2.30
N VAL A 90 20.51 -14.56 1.57
CA VAL A 90 21.53 -14.05 0.64
C VAL A 90 22.56 -13.16 1.34
N ARG A 91 22.28 -12.63 2.55
CA ARG A 91 23.32 -11.96 3.34
C ARG A 91 24.35 -13.02 3.77
N PRO A 92 25.60 -12.99 3.28
CA PRO A 92 26.64 -13.79 3.89
C PRO A 92 26.69 -13.41 5.38
N ALA A 93 26.81 -14.42 6.24
CA ALA A 93 27.10 -14.17 7.64
C ALA A 93 28.45 -13.44 7.69
N GLU A 94 28.43 -12.13 7.93
CA GLU A 94 29.63 -11.41 8.32
C GLU A 94 30.16 -12.12 9.57
N PRO A 95 31.39 -12.69 9.54
CA PRO A 95 31.94 -13.32 10.73
C PRO A 95 32.02 -12.24 11.81
N ALA A 96 31.40 -12.52 12.96
CA ALA A 96 31.45 -11.66 14.12
C ALA A 96 32.92 -11.32 14.42
N ALA A 97 33.30 -10.07 14.20
CA ALA A 97 34.62 -9.58 14.53
C ALA A 97 34.82 -9.72 16.05
N GLY A 98 35.55 -10.75 16.44
CA GLY A 98 35.99 -10.96 17.82
C GLY A 98 36.87 -9.79 18.25
N GLY A 99 36.33 -8.96 19.13
CA GLY A 99 37.10 -7.96 19.87
C GLY A 99 37.97 -8.67 20.90
N LYS A 100 39.28 -8.42 20.82
CA LYS A 100 40.29 -8.79 21.81
C LYS A 100 40.10 -8.01 23.11
#